data_AF-A0A7S1VR73-F1
#
_entry.id   AF-A0A7S1VR73-F1
#
_cell.length_a   1.000
_cell.length_b   1.000
_cell.length_c   1.000
_cell.angle_alpha   90.00
_cell.angle_beta   90.00
_cell.angle_gamma   90.00
#
_symmetry.space_group_name_H-M   'P 1'
#
loop_
_entity.id
_entity.type
_entity.pdbx_description
1 polymer ?
#
loop_
_entity_poly.entity_id
_entity_poly.type
_entity_poly.pdbx_seq_one_letter_code
_entity_poly.pdbx_strand_id
1 'polypeptide(L)'
;TSPQAFQKFKILCRKFLQAASTSPLVVFFDDLQWADASSLAVITDLMTDADLTNLLIVAAYRDEEGGNLPMMELEVKRAGKLEVTDIPIRNLELGSINEMLALLLHRTTEKTLRLSELVLRKTSGNPYFLVQYLESLCTEELLTKSDDGSWMWDTDTISAETNISDNVLSLITAQIWRVEVVHQKLLHIASCLGFDFDVRI
;
A
#
# COMPACT_ATOMS: atom_id res chain seq x y z
N THR A 1 6.26 -24.32 -18.52
CA THR A 1 7.18 -25.01 -17.60
C THR A 1 6.85 -26.49 -17.58
N SER A 2 7.82 -27.42 -17.55
CA SER A 2 7.47 -28.86 -17.51
C SER A 2 6.86 -29.24 -16.15
N PRO A 3 5.84 -30.11 -16.09
CA PRO A 3 5.21 -30.51 -14.83
C PRO A 3 6.19 -31.05 -13.78
N GLN A 4 7.25 -31.74 -14.23
CA GLN A 4 8.30 -32.25 -13.35
C GLN A 4 9.19 -31.14 -12.76
N ALA A 5 9.51 -30.09 -13.53
CA ALA A 5 10.32 -28.98 -13.02
C ALA A 5 9.57 -28.21 -11.92
N PHE A 6 8.27 -27.99 -12.11
CA PHE A 6 7.43 -27.31 -11.13
C PHE A 6 7.26 -28.13 -9.83
N GLN A 7 7.10 -29.45 -9.92
CA GLN A 7 7.08 -30.32 -8.73
C GLN A 7 8.41 -30.30 -7.97
N LYS A 8 9.55 -30.32 -8.68
CA LYS A 8 10.87 -30.18 -8.04
C LYS A 8 11.03 -28.83 -7.34
N PHE A 9 10.51 -27.76 -7.95
CA PHE A 9 10.53 -26.42 -7.35
C PHE A 9 9.72 -26.38 -6.04
N LYS A 10 8.49 -26.92 -6.02
CA LYS A 10 7.69 -27.03 -4.78
C LYS A 10 8.43 -27.76 -3.65
N ILE A 11 9.03 -28.90 -3.96
CA ILE A 11 9.82 -29.68 -2.99
C ILE A 11 11.02 -28.87 -2.47
N LEU A 12 11.69 -28.13 -3.35
CA LEU A 12 12.82 -27.27 -2.96
C LEU A 12 12.36 -26.18 -1.98
N CYS A 13 11.26 -25.48 -2.27
CA CYS A 13 10.70 -24.45 -1.39
C CYS A 13 10.36 -25.01 -0.01
N ARG A 14 9.69 -26.18 0.04
CA ARG A 14 9.37 -26.85 1.31
C ARG A 14 10.61 -27.18 2.12
N LYS A 15 11.59 -27.85 1.50
CA LYS A 15 12.84 -28.21 2.20
C LYS A 15 13.62 -27.00 2.68
N PHE A 16 13.64 -25.93 1.88
CA PHE A 16 14.27 -24.67 2.27
C PHE A 16 13.59 -24.08 3.50
N LEU A 17 12.25 -23.98 3.51
CA LEU A 17 11.51 -23.43 4.64
C LEU A 17 11.58 -24.33 5.87
N GLN A 18 11.58 -25.65 5.73
CA GLN A 18 11.81 -26.58 6.84
C GLN A 18 13.19 -26.39 7.48
N ALA A 19 14.24 -26.22 6.66
CA ALA A 19 15.58 -25.97 7.16
C ALA A 19 15.71 -24.58 7.81
N ALA A 20 14.99 -23.58 7.28
CA ALA A 20 15.02 -22.21 7.80
C ALA A 20 14.16 -22.01 9.06
N SER A 21 13.08 -22.78 9.23
CA SER A 21 12.15 -22.70 10.37
C SER A 21 12.59 -23.50 11.61
N THR A 22 13.90 -23.67 11.79
CA THR A 22 14.46 -24.21 13.06
C THR A 22 14.21 -23.27 14.24
N SER A 23 13.98 -21.99 13.97
CA SER A 23 13.42 -20.97 14.87
C SER A 23 12.19 -20.31 14.21
N PRO A 24 11.37 -19.52 14.94
CA PRO A 24 10.26 -18.79 14.35
C PRO A 24 10.69 -17.99 13.12
N LEU A 25 10.08 -18.29 11.98
CA LEU A 25 10.34 -17.67 10.68
C LEU A 25 9.07 -16.93 10.23
N VAL A 26 9.24 -15.67 9.82
CA VAL A 26 8.17 -14.89 9.19
C VAL A 26 8.50 -14.75 7.71
N VAL A 27 7.58 -15.16 6.84
CA VAL A 27 7.66 -14.94 5.40
C VAL A 27 6.56 -13.96 5.00
N PHE A 28 6.97 -12.84 4.44
CA PHE A 28 6.06 -11.82 3.93
C PHE A 28 5.98 -11.92 2.41
N PHE A 29 4.77 -12.13 1.89
CA PHE A 29 4.46 -12.01 0.48
C PHE A 29 3.70 -10.71 0.24
N ASP A 30 4.27 -9.83 -0.57
CA ASP A 30 3.63 -8.58 -0.96
C ASP A 30 3.01 -8.71 -2.36
N ASP A 31 2.03 -7.85 -2.64
CA ASP A 31 1.36 -7.70 -3.92
C ASP A 31 0.89 -9.03 -4.57
N LEU A 32 0.31 -9.94 -3.77
CA LEU A 32 -0.12 -11.25 -4.28
C LEU A 32 -1.19 -11.19 -5.36
N GLN A 33 -1.85 -10.04 -5.58
CA GLN A 33 -2.78 -9.87 -6.69
C GLN A 33 -2.13 -10.07 -8.07
N TRP A 34 -0.80 -9.94 -8.17
CA TRP A 34 -0.05 -10.20 -9.40
C TRP A 34 0.46 -11.65 -9.53
N ALA A 35 0.28 -12.48 -8.49
CA ALA A 35 0.78 -13.85 -8.51
C ALA A 35 0.00 -14.72 -9.51
N ASP A 36 0.73 -15.49 -10.33
CA ASP A 36 0.10 -16.44 -11.23
C ASP A 36 -0.45 -17.66 -10.47
N ALA A 37 -1.32 -18.44 -11.12
CA ALA A 37 -1.93 -19.62 -10.50
C ALA A 37 -0.91 -20.66 -10.01
N SER A 38 0.26 -20.73 -10.66
CA SER A 38 1.31 -21.66 -10.27
C SER A 38 1.99 -21.22 -8.96
N SER A 39 2.24 -19.92 -8.81
CA SER A 39 2.82 -19.33 -7.61
C SER A 39 1.86 -19.46 -6.43
N LEU A 40 0.58 -19.16 -6.64
CA LEU A 40 -0.46 -19.36 -5.61
C LEU A 40 -0.54 -20.83 -5.18
N ALA A 41 -0.46 -21.78 -6.11
CA ALA A 41 -0.46 -23.20 -5.76
C ALA A 41 0.76 -23.64 -4.92
N VAL A 42 1.93 -23.00 -5.11
CA VAL A 42 3.10 -23.23 -4.25
C VAL A 42 2.82 -22.68 -2.86
N ILE A 43 2.30 -21.46 -2.76
CA ILE A 43 1.98 -20.81 -1.47
C ILE A 43 0.93 -21.62 -0.70
N THR A 44 -0.14 -22.09 -1.34
CA THR A 44 -1.15 -22.97 -0.72
C THR A 44 -0.53 -24.27 -0.19
N ASP A 45 0.36 -24.91 -0.96
CA ASP A 45 1.04 -26.14 -0.51
C ASP A 45 1.95 -25.88 0.70
N LEU A 46 2.61 -24.73 0.75
CA LEU A 46 3.42 -24.32 1.91
C LEU A 46 2.55 -24.03 3.14
N MET A 47 1.44 -23.33 2.96
CA MET A 47 0.52 -23.02 4.07
C MET A 47 -0.06 -24.31 4.65
N THR A 48 -0.42 -25.29 3.82
CA THR A 48 -1.07 -26.53 4.26
C THR A 48 -0.11 -27.63 4.74
N ASP A 49 1.20 -27.38 4.75
CA ASP A 49 2.21 -28.33 5.20
C ASP A 49 2.29 -28.43 6.74
N ALA A 50 1.90 -29.57 7.28
CA ALA A 50 1.90 -29.81 8.72
C ALA A 50 3.30 -29.89 9.35
N ASP A 51 4.34 -30.10 8.54
CA ASP A 51 5.73 -30.16 9.04
C ASP A 51 6.33 -28.77 9.28
N LEU A 52 5.69 -27.70 8.77
CA LEU A 52 6.12 -26.30 8.93
C LEU A 52 5.50 -25.66 10.19
N THR A 53 6.03 -26.01 11.36
CA THR A 53 5.42 -25.64 12.66
C THR A 53 5.88 -24.29 13.24
N ASN A 54 7.01 -23.74 12.80
CA ASN A 54 7.56 -22.45 13.26
C ASN A 54 7.49 -21.38 12.17
N LEU A 55 6.43 -21.38 11.37
CA LEU A 55 6.29 -20.50 10.21
C LEU A 55 5.04 -19.62 10.35
N LEU A 56 5.23 -18.31 10.26
CA LEU A 56 4.16 -17.34 10.04
C LEU A 56 4.26 -16.83 8.61
N ILE A 57 3.18 -16.96 7.84
CA ILE A 57 3.06 -16.35 6.52
C ILE A 57 2.17 -15.12 6.65
N VAL A 58 2.70 -13.98 6.23
CA VAL A 58 1.94 -12.74 6.08
C VAL A 58 1.79 -12.46 4.59
N ALA A 59 0.56 -12.29 4.15
CA ALA A 59 0.20 -12.13 2.75
C ALA A 59 -0.54 -10.80 2.58
N ALA A 60 0.04 -9.87 1.83
CA ALA A 60 -0.60 -8.62 1.45
C ALA A 60 -1.13 -8.71 0.02
N TYR A 61 -2.36 -8.25 -0.17
CA TYR A 61 -2.99 -8.18 -1.49
C TYR A 61 -4.07 -7.11 -1.53
N ARG A 62 -4.47 -6.75 -2.75
CA ARG A 62 -5.60 -5.84 -3.01
C ARG A 62 -6.87 -6.64 -3.23
N ASP A 63 -7.93 -6.22 -2.54
CA ASP A 63 -9.29 -6.73 -2.75
C ASP A 63 -9.88 -6.08 -4.01
N GLU A 64 -9.44 -6.54 -5.18
CA GLU A 64 -10.03 -6.16 -6.46
C GLU A 64 -10.97 -7.29 -6.93
N GLU A 65 -12.22 -6.91 -7.26
CA GLU A 65 -13.28 -7.82 -7.70
C GLU A 65 -12.84 -8.65 -8.92
N GLY A 66 -12.32 -9.87 -8.69
CA GLY A 66 -12.01 -10.82 -9.78
C GLY A 66 -10.70 -11.60 -9.67
N GLY A 67 -9.90 -11.44 -8.61
CA GLY A 67 -8.65 -12.20 -8.43
C GLY A 67 -8.83 -13.69 -8.10
N ASN A 68 -7.77 -14.50 -8.26
CA ASN A 68 -7.71 -15.91 -7.82
C ASN A 68 -7.46 -16.08 -6.32
N LEU A 69 -7.19 -14.99 -5.60
CA LEU A 69 -6.86 -14.98 -4.17
C LEU A 69 -8.00 -15.44 -3.25
N PRO A 70 -9.29 -15.09 -3.50
CA PRO A 70 -10.42 -15.67 -2.78
C PRO A 70 -10.48 -17.19 -2.90
N MET A 71 -9.96 -17.77 -4.00
CA MET A 71 -9.90 -19.22 -4.19
C MET A 71 -8.78 -19.85 -3.35
N MET A 72 -7.61 -19.22 -3.26
CA MET A 72 -6.52 -19.64 -2.37
C MET A 72 -6.97 -19.63 -0.90
N GLU A 73 -7.62 -18.54 -0.47
CA GLU A 73 -8.16 -18.39 0.87
C GLU A 73 -9.19 -19.49 1.19
N LEU A 74 -10.08 -19.80 0.23
CA LEU A 74 -11.05 -20.88 0.34
C LEU A 74 -10.39 -22.26 0.47
N GLU A 75 -9.32 -22.52 -0.29
CA GLU A 75 -8.57 -23.78 -0.23
C GLU A 75 -7.84 -23.95 1.10
N VAL A 76 -7.19 -22.89 1.60
CA VAL A 76 -6.50 -22.91 2.91
C VAL A 76 -7.52 -23.09 4.05
N LYS A 77 -8.64 -22.36 4.02
CA LYS A 77 -9.73 -22.51 5.02
C LYS A 77 -10.36 -23.91 4.96
N ARG A 78 -10.56 -24.47 3.77
CA ARG A 78 -11.09 -25.84 3.57
C ARG A 78 -10.12 -26.93 4.03
N ALA A 79 -8.81 -26.71 3.93
CA ALA A 79 -7.82 -27.67 4.42
C ALA A 79 -7.83 -27.83 5.95
N GLY A 80 -8.54 -26.95 6.68
CA GLY A 80 -8.97 -27.17 8.07
C GLY A 80 -7.84 -27.20 9.10
N LYS A 81 -6.63 -26.72 8.75
CA LYS A 81 -5.43 -26.81 9.60
C LYS A 81 -4.76 -25.48 9.93
N LEU A 82 -5.20 -24.35 9.34
CA LEU A 82 -4.59 -23.05 9.60
C LEU A 82 -5.61 -22.05 10.11
N GLU A 83 -5.25 -21.35 11.19
CA GLU A 83 -5.90 -20.11 11.58
C GLU A 83 -5.50 -19.03 10.57
N VAL A 84 -6.40 -18.71 9.65
CA VAL A 84 -6.26 -17.57 8.74
C VAL A 84 -6.90 -16.36 9.41
N THR A 85 -6.11 -15.30 9.64
CA THR A 85 -6.61 -14.02 10.16
C THR A 85 -6.56 -12.98 9.06
N ASP A 86 -7.73 -12.50 8.65
CA ASP A 86 -7.87 -11.45 7.65
C ASP A 86 -7.84 -10.08 8.34
N ILE A 87 -6.90 -9.21 7.94
CA ILE A 87 -6.75 -7.86 8.49
C ILE A 87 -7.08 -6.85 7.38
N PRO A 88 -8.34 -6.39 7.27
CA PRO A 88 -8.70 -5.41 6.25
C PRO A 88 -8.07 -4.06 6.56
N ILE A 89 -7.18 -3.59 5.69
CA ILE A 89 -6.60 -2.25 5.76
C ILE A 89 -7.56 -1.28 5.07
N ARG A 90 -8.26 -0.48 5.88
CA ARG A 90 -9.22 0.54 5.40
C ARG A 90 -8.57 1.92 5.35
N ASN A 91 -9.22 2.83 4.62
CA ASN A 91 -8.87 4.25 4.65
C ASN A 91 -9.00 4.82 6.08
N LEU A 92 -8.22 5.85 6.37
CA LEU A 92 -8.21 6.54 7.65
C LEU A 92 -9.54 7.25 7.89
N GLU A 93 -10.07 7.09 9.09
CA GLU A 93 -11.25 7.79 9.55
C GLU A 93 -10.88 9.17 10.12
N LEU A 94 -11.89 10.05 10.26
CA LEU A 94 -11.71 11.41 10.76
C LEU A 94 -10.94 11.46 12.09
N GLY A 95 -11.25 10.53 13.00
CA GLY A 95 -10.59 10.45 14.32
C GLY A 95 -9.08 10.23 14.19
N SER A 96 -8.67 9.22 13.44
CA SER A 96 -7.25 8.89 13.20
C SER A 96 -6.51 10.01 12.48
N ILE A 97 -7.16 10.66 11.50
CA ILE A 97 -6.60 11.85 10.83
C ILE A 97 -6.41 13.00 11.81
N ASN A 98 -7.39 13.25 12.69
CA ASN A 98 -7.33 14.34 13.65
C ASN A 98 -6.25 14.12 14.72
N GLU A 99 -6.13 12.91 15.26
CA GLU A 99 -5.06 12.54 16.20
C GLU A 99 -3.68 12.69 15.56
N MET A 100 -3.53 12.22 14.32
CA MET A 100 -2.28 12.35 13.57
C MET A 100 -1.92 13.83 13.33
N LEU A 101 -2.88 14.66 12.88
CA LEU A 101 -2.63 16.08 12.64
C LEU A 101 -2.33 16.85 13.94
N ALA A 102 -3.03 16.55 15.03
CA ALA A 102 -2.77 17.12 16.34
C ALA A 102 -1.32 16.85 16.78
N LEU A 103 -0.86 15.60 16.61
CA LEU A 103 0.50 15.18 16.91
C LEU A 103 1.53 15.90 16.01
N LEU A 104 1.34 15.86 14.69
CA LEU A 104 2.28 16.43 13.71
C LEU A 104 2.40 17.96 13.83
N LEU A 105 1.31 18.64 14.13
CA LEU A 105 1.25 20.09 14.21
C LEU A 105 1.51 20.63 15.61
N HIS A 106 1.72 19.76 16.60
CA HIS A 106 1.84 20.12 18.03
C HIS A 106 0.66 20.98 18.51
N ARG A 107 -0.55 20.53 18.21
CA ARG A 107 -1.82 21.21 18.51
C ARG A 107 -2.78 20.24 19.19
N THR A 108 -3.84 20.77 19.76
CA THR A 108 -4.88 19.92 20.36
C THR A 108 -5.84 19.44 19.27
N THR A 109 -6.49 18.31 19.51
CA THR A 109 -7.48 17.72 18.60
C THR A 109 -8.65 18.65 18.29
N GLU A 110 -9.00 19.57 19.19
CA GLU A 110 -10.03 20.58 18.95
C GLU A 110 -9.57 21.61 17.91
N LYS A 111 -8.29 22.00 17.94
CA LYS A 111 -7.74 23.01 17.01
C LYS A 111 -7.54 22.43 15.61
N THR A 112 -7.23 21.15 15.49
CA THR A 112 -6.98 20.50 14.19
C THR A 112 -8.24 19.98 13.51
N LEU A 113 -9.36 19.85 14.22
CA LEU A 113 -10.59 19.23 13.71
C LEU A 113 -11.03 19.75 12.34
N ARG A 114 -11.10 21.07 12.16
CA ARG A 114 -11.55 21.68 10.88
C ARG A 114 -10.58 21.40 9.73
N LEU A 115 -9.28 21.33 10.01
CA LEU A 115 -8.28 20.92 9.03
C LEU A 115 -8.42 19.42 8.71
N SER A 116 -8.66 18.58 9.72
CA SER A 116 -8.87 17.14 9.56
C SER A 116 -10.09 16.82 8.70
N GLU A 117 -11.19 17.55 8.85
CA GLU A 117 -12.37 17.41 8.00
C GLU A 117 -12.07 17.78 6.54
N LEU A 118 -11.29 18.85 6.33
CA LEU A 118 -10.87 19.27 4.99
C LEU A 118 -9.98 18.21 4.34
N VAL A 119 -8.97 17.74 5.08
CA VAL A 119 -8.06 16.67 4.65
C VAL A 119 -8.85 15.39 4.35
N LEU A 120 -9.78 14.98 5.21
CA LEU A 120 -10.61 13.80 4.97
C LEU A 120 -11.45 13.95 3.71
N ARG A 121 -12.13 15.08 3.51
CA ARG A 121 -12.93 15.33 2.31
C ARG A 121 -12.09 15.27 1.04
N LYS A 122 -10.90 15.87 1.07
CA LYS A 122 -10.00 15.91 -0.10
C LYS A 122 -9.35 14.56 -0.39
N THR A 123 -9.05 13.78 0.65
CA THR A 123 -8.22 12.57 0.51
C THR A 123 -9.02 11.27 0.56
N SER A 124 -10.31 11.36 0.93
CA SER A 124 -11.16 10.21 1.27
C SER A 124 -10.51 9.24 2.27
N GLY A 125 -9.62 9.76 3.12
CA GLY A 125 -8.88 8.99 4.12
C GLY A 125 -7.76 8.12 3.54
N ASN A 126 -7.45 8.21 2.26
CA ASN A 126 -6.35 7.45 1.66
C ASN A 126 -5.00 7.95 2.22
N PRO A 127 -4.19 7.12 2.92
CA PRO A 127 -2.95 7.59 3.56
C PRO A 127 -1.93 8.20 2.59
N TYR A 128 -1.79 7.63 1.39
CA TYR A 128 -0.89 8.15 0.38
C TYR A 128 -1.32 9.54 -0.08
N PHE A 129 -2.62 9.70 -0.40
CA PHE A 129 -3.16 11.00 -0.81
C PHE A 129 -3.06 12.02 0.32
N LEU A 130 -3.28 11.60 1.56
CA LEU A 130 -3.15 12.47 2.72
C LEU A 130 -1.74 13.06 2.81
N VAL A 131 -0.69 12.24 2.72
CA VAL A 131 0.69 12.74 2.75
C VAL A 131 0.94 13.72 1.61
N GLN A 132 0.56 13.36 0.39
CA GLN A 132 0.75 14.22 -0.78
C GLN A 132 0.00 15.55 -0.67
N TYR A 133 -1.21 15.53 -0.11
CA TYR A 133 -2.01 16.73 0.10
C TYR A 133 -1.34 17.65 1.14
N LEU A 134 -0.90 17.10 2.28
CA LEU A 134 -0.19 17.89 3.30
C LEU A 134 1.13 18.47 2.79
N GLU A 135 1.90 17.72 2.00
CA GLU A 135 3.12 18.21 1.35
C GLU A 135 2.84 19.36 0.38
N SER A 136 1.74 19.28 -0.38
CA SER A 136 1.29 20.37 -1.25
C SER A 136 0.91 21.61 -0.45
N LEU A 137 0.18 21.48 0.67
CA LEU A 137 -0.15 22.62 1.52
C LEU A 137 1.11 23.33 2.06
N CYS A 138 2.14 22.58 2.43
CA CYS A 138 3.42 23.14 2.84
C CYS A 138 4.14 23.84 1.68
N THR A 139 4.13 23.23 0.49
CA THR A 139 4.79 23.77 -0.71
C THR A 139 4.13 25.06 -1.21
N GLU A 140 2.81 25.15 -1.08
CA GLU A 140 2.00 26.31 -1.47
C GLU A 140 1.93 27.37 -0.36
N GLU A 141 2.70 27.22 0.72
CA GLU A 141 2.73 28.13 1.88
C GLU A 141 1.38 28.30 2.59
N LEU A 142 0.46 27.34 2.41
CA LEU A 142 -0.86 27.30 3.04
C LEU A 142 -0.82 26.67 4.45
N LEU A 143 0.19 25.84 4.71
CA LEU A 143 0.51 25.26 6.01
C LEU A 143 1.96 25.61 6.36
N THR A 144 2.14 26.61 7.22
CA THR A 144 3.47 27.21 7.49
C THR A 144 3.79 27.23 8.96
N LYS A 145 5.08 27.43 9.29
CA LYS A 145 5.53 27.71 10.65
C LYS A 145 5.68 29.20 10.83
N SER A 146 5.12 29.71 11.93
CA SER A 146 5.35 31.07 12.43
C SER A 146 6.77 31.22 12.97
N ASP A 147 7.18 32.46 13.22
CA ASP A 147 8.48 32.83 13.78
C ASP A 147 8.74 32.19 15.16
N ASP A 148 7.67 31.87 15.89
CA ASP A 148 7.73 31.16 17.18
C ASP A 148 7.84 29.63 17.02
N GLY A 149 7.97 29.13 15.79
CA GLY A 149 8.06 27.71 15.45
C GLY A 149 6.71 26.99 15.43
N SER A 150 5.60 27.70 15.66
CA SER A 150 4.28 27.10 15.76
C SER A 150 3.56 27.04 14.40
N TRP A 151 2.84 25.96 14.13
CA TRP A 151 2.15 25.79 12.85
C TRP A 151 0.93 26.72 12.74
N MET A 152 0.79 27.36 11.59
CA MET A 152 -0.29 28.23 11.18
C MET A 152 -0.91 27.76 9.88
N TRP A 153 -2.24 27.88 9.79
CA TRP A 153 -3.01 27.59 8.59
C TRP A 153 -4.33 28.36 8.67
N ASP A 154 -4.92 28.63 7.51
CA ASP A 154 -6.29 29.12 7.41
C ASP A 154 -7.11 28.14 6.59
N THR A 155 -8.08 27.48 7.25
CA THR A 155 -8.93 26.49 6.60
C THR A 155 -9.79 27.09 5.50
N ASP A 156 -10.15 28.38 5.59
CA ASP A 156 -10.98 29.04 4.59
C ASP A 156 -10.16 29.31 3.32
N THR A 157 -8.93 29.82 3.48
CA THR A 157 -7.98 29.97 2.38
C THR A 157 -7.65 28.62 1.73
N ILE A 158 -7.32 27.59 2.51
CA ILE A 158 -7.04 26.25 1.96
C ILE A 158 -8.24 25.73 1.17
N SER A 159 -9.46 25.92 1.67
CA SER A 159 -10.66 25.45 0.97
C SER A 159 -10.91 26.17 -0.36
N ALA A 160 -10.51 27.44 -0.46
CA ALA A 160 -10.69 28.27 -1.66
C ALA A 160 -9.58 28.06 -2.70
N GLU A 161 -8.34 27.86 -2.25
CA GLU A 161 -7.17 27.75 -3.13
C GLU A 161 -6.90 26.32 -3.62
N THR A 162 -7.31 25.29 -2.86
CA THR A 162 -7.02 23.90 -3.24
C THR A 162 -8.00 23.36 -4.28
N ASN A 163 -7.69 23.65 -5.54
CA ASN A 163 -8.30 23.03 -6.71
C ASN A 163 -7.74 21.61 -6.99
N ILE A 164 -7.14 20.98 -5.97
CA ILE A 164 -6.64 19.61 -6.04
C ILE A 164 -7.86 18.72 -6.22
N SER A 165 -7.92 18.07 -7.39
CA SER A 165 -9.04 17.24 -7.77
C SER A 165 -9.10 16.01 -6.85
N ASP A 166 -10.31 15.55 -6.57
CA ASP A 166 -10.63 14.59 -5.50
C ASP A 166 -10.17 13.14 -5.77
N ASN A 167 -9.14 12.92 -6.61
CA ASN A 167 -8.70 11.59 -7.06
C ASN A 167 -7.17 11.47 -7.14
N VAL A 168 -6.60 10.38 -6.60
CA VAL A 168 -5.19 9.99 -6.69
C VAL A 168 -4.65 10.06 -8.12
N LEU A 169 -5.47 9.65 -9.10
CA LEU A 169 -5.07 9.67 -10.50
C LEU A 169 -4.74 11.09 -10.98
N SER A 170 -5.43 12.11 -10.47
CA SER A 170 -5.18 13.50 -10.82
C SER A 170 -3.91 14.07 -10.22
N LEU A 171 -3.55 13.64 -9.00
CA LEU A 171 -2.28 14.02 -8.37
C LEU A 171 -1.10 13.42 -9.12
N ILE A 172 -1.15 12.13 -9.42
CA ILE A 172 -0.11 11.45 -10.20
C ILE A 172 0.02 12.12 -11.57
N THR A 173 -1.12 12.43 -12.20
CA THR A 173 -1.14 13.17 -13.46
C THR A 173 -0.49 14.55 -13.31
N ALA A 174 -0.84 15.31 -12.28
CA ALA A 174 -0.23 16.62 -12.01
C ALA A 174 1.28 16.54 -11.73
N GLN A 175 1.75 15.50 -11.04
CA GLN A 175 3.16 15.25 -10.81
C GLN A 175 3.89 14.95 -12.13
N ILE A 176 3.33 14.11 -12.99
CA ILE A 176 3.88 13.82 -14.32
C ILE A 176 4.01 15.12 -15.13
N TRP A 177 2.97 15.97 -15.12
CA TRP A 177 2.99 17.24 -15.86
C TRP A 177 3.94 18.29 -15.29
N ARG A 178 4.35 18.18 -14.01
CA ARG A 178 5.36 19.05 -13.39
C ARG A 178 6.80 18.74 -13.82
N VAL A 179 7.06 17.55 -14.36
CA VAL A 179 8.41 17.18 -14.84
C VAL A 179 8.65 17.79 -16.24
N GLU A 180 9.90 18.09 -16.60
CA GLU A 180 10.21 18.61 -17.94
C GLU A 180 9.69 17.68 -19.06
N VAL A 181 9.31 18.28 -20.19
CA VAL A 181 8.73 17.58 -21.36
C VAL A 181 9.58 16.41 -21.84
N VAL A 182 10.91 16.48 -21.69
CA VAL A 182 11.83 15.39 -22.04
C VAL A 182 11.58 14.15 -21.18
N HIS A 183 11.41 14.34 -19.87
CA HIS A 183 11.13 13.26 -18.92
C HIS A 183 9.71 12.72 -19.08
N GLN A 184 8.73 13.57 -19.41
CA GLN A 184 7.36 13.13 -19.72
C GLN A 184 7.32 12.17 -20.91
N LYS A 185 8.09 12.46 -21.98
CA LYS A 185 8.22 11.56 -23.13
C LYS A 185 8.86 10.23 -22.76
N LEU A 186 9.89 10.25 -21.90
CA LEU A 186 10.50 9.04 -21.38
C LEU A 186 9.51 8.20 -20.56
N LEU A 187 8.73 8.82 -19.67
CA LEU A 187 7.67 8.15 -18.91
C LEU A 187 6.62 7.51 -19.82
N HIS A 188 6.24 8.19 -20.91
CA HIS A 188 5.30 7.63 -21.87
C HIS A 188 5.86 6.39 -22.59
N ILE A 189 7.12 6.45 -23.03
CA ILE A 189 7.80 5.30 -23.66
C ILE A 189 7.94 4.16 -22.65
N ALA A 190 8.35 4.46 -21.42
CA ALA A 190 8.48 3.51 -20.32
C ALA A 190 7.16 2.79 -20.00
N SER A 191 6.03 3.52 -20.01
CA SER A 191 4.71 2.93 -19.74
C SER A 191 4.30 1.85 -20.75
N CYS A 192 4.89 1.86 -21.95
CA CYS A 192 4.66 0.84 -22.97
C CYS A 192 5.53 -0.42 -22.79
N LEU A 193 6.54 -0.38 -21.91
CA LEU A 193 7.49 -1.49 -21.70
C LEU A 193 7.01 -2.53 -20.68
N GLY A 194 5.98 -2.21 -19.89
CA GLY A 194 5.41 -3.08 -18.87
C GLY A 194 5.45 -2.47 -17.46
N PHE A 195 5.05 -3.27 -16.47
CA PHE A 195 4.94 -2.83 -15.07
C PHE A 195 6.29 -2.69 -14.35
N ASP A 196 7.32 -3.38 -14.85
CA ASP A 196 8.71 -3.31 -14.39
C ASP A 196 9.63 -3.44 -15.62
N PHE A 197 10.70 -2.64 -15.69
CA PHE A 197 11.67 -2.66 -16.79
C PHE A 197 13.05 -2.22 -16.29
N ASP A 198 14.10 -2.95 -16.69
CA ASP A 198 15.48 -2.65 -16.30
C ASP A 198 16.00 -1.47 -17.14
N VAL A 199 16.44 -0.39 -16.49
CA VAL A 199 17.07 0.78 -17.13
C VAL A 199 18.56 0.49 -17.35
N ARG A 200 18.87 -0.61 -18.04
CA ARG A 200 20.19 -0.79 -18.64
C ARG A 200 20.13 -0.29 -20.08
N ILE A 201 20.39 1.00 -20.22
CA ILE A 201 20.84 1.61 -21.47
C ILE A 201 22.37 1.57 -21.47
#